data_AF-X1ST23-F1
#
_entry.id   AF-X1ST23-F1
#
_cell.length_a   1.000
_cell.length_b   1.000
_cell.length_c   1.000
_cell.angle_alpha   90.00
_cell.angle_beta   90.00
_cell.angle_gamma   90.00
#
_symmetry.space_group_name_H-M   'P 1'
#
loop_
_entity.id
_entity.type
_entity.pdbx_description
1 polymer ?
#
loop_
_entity_poly.entity_id
_entity_poly.type
_entity_poly.pdbx_seq_one_letter_code
_entity_poly.pdbx_strand_id
1 'polypeptide(L)' 'MNRKTRIGILFGGRSAEHEVSVQSAKNILEAINKEKYEVVLIGINKEGRWRLKKTSELSLLS' A
#
# COMPACT_ATOMS: atom_id res chain seq x y z
N MET A 1 -25.23 -3.25 8.85
CA MET A 1 -24.21 -3.32 7.78
C MET A 1 -22.91 -2.75 8.33
N ASN A 2 -21.91 -3.58 8.63
CA ASN A 2 -20.63 -3.07 9.11
C ASN A 2 -19.72 -2.81 7.91
N ARG A 3 -19.61 -1.54 7.50
CA ARG A 3 -18.79 -1.14 6.36
C ARG A 3 -17.33 -1.10 6.81
N LYS A 4 -16.45 -1.85 6.15
CA LYS A 4 -15.01 -1.81 6.44
C LYS A 4 -14.47 -0.39 6.28
N THR A 5 -13.63 0.05 7.21
CA THR A 5 -12.95 1.35 7.10
C THR A 5 -11.91 1.27 6.00
N ARG A 6 -11.93 2.20 5.05
CA ARG A 6 -10.97 2.22 3.95
C ARG A 6 -9.70 2.97 4.37
N ILE A 7 -8.55 2.32 4.22
CA ILE A 7 -7.24 2.87 4.61
C ILE A 7 -6.36 3.01 3.36
N GLY A 8 -5.82 4.20 3.13
CA GLY A 8 -4.82 4.46 2.10
C GLY A 8 -3.41 4.38 2.68
N ILE A 9 -2.57 3.49 2.15
CA ILE A 9 -1.14 3.41 2.50
C ILE A 9 -0.35 4.09 1.39
N LEU A 10 0.26 5.24 1.69
CA LEU A 10 1.15 5.98 0.80
C LEU A 10 2.61 5.60 1.07
N PHE A 11 3.37 5.24 0.04
CA PHE A 11 4.76 4.79 0.20
C PHE A 11 5.65 5.03 -1.03
N GLY A 12 6.95 4.85 -0.84
CA GLY A 12 7.98 5.04 -1.85
C GLY A 12 8.48 6.48 -1.91
N GLY A 13 8.44 7.09 -3.09
CA GLY A 13 8.88 8.46 -3.34
C GLY A 13 10.25 8.56 -4.00
N ARG A 14 10.62 9.79 -4.37
CA ARG A 14 11.92 10.15 -4.94
C ARG A 14 12.93 10.41 -3.82
N SER A 15 13.32 9.36 -3.10
CA SER A 15 14.22 9.44 -1.95
C SER A 15 15.17 8.25 -1.92
N ALA A 16 16.33 8.40 -1.25
CA ALA A 16 17.21 7.28 -0.90
C ALA A 16 16.49 6.26 -0.01
N GLU A 17 15.48 6.70 0.76
CA GLU A 17 14.65 5.87 1.64
C GLU A 17 13.50 5.16 0.90
N HIS A 18 13.46 5.21 -0.44
CA HIS A 18 12.39 4.58 -1.24
C HIS A 18 12.14 3.13 -0.83
N GLU A 19 13.21 2.31 -0.76
CA GLU A 19 13.09 0.89 -0.41
C GLU A 19 12.63 0.69 1.04
N VAL A 20 13.07 1.56 1.96
CA VAL A 20 12.65 1.52 3.36
C VAL A 20 11.15 1.80 3.47
N SER A 21 10.65 2.82 2.78
CA SER A 21 9.22 3.16 2.73
C SER A 21 8.38 2.04 2.12
N VAL A 22 8.86 1.40 1.05
CA VAL A 22 8.23 0.23 0.44
C VAL A 22 8.15 -0.93 1.43
N GLN A 23 9.22 -1.21 2.17
CA GLN A 23 9.23 -2.30 3.15
C GLN A 23 8.30 -2.02 4.33
N SER A 24 8.24 -0.77 4.82
CA SER A 24 7.28 -0.37 5.85
C SER A 24 5.84 -0.60 5.41
N ALA A 25 5.50 -0.25 4.17
CA ALA A 25 4.15 -0.45 3.62
C ALA A 25 3.76 -1.93 3.55
N LYS A 26 4.71 -2.82 3.19
CA LYS A 26 4.50 -4.28 3.21
C LYS A 26 4.19 -4.77 4.62
N ASN A 27 5.01 -4.39 5.60
CA ASN A 27 4.83 -4.80 6.99
C ASN A 27 3.45 -4.35 7.55
N ILE A 28 3.02 -3.12 7.22
CA ILE A 28 1.69 -2.61 7.61
C ILE A 28 0.58 -3.43 6.96
N LEU A 29 0.69 -3.73 5.65
CA LEU A 29 -0.29 -4.52 4.91
C LEU A 29 -0.42 -5.97 5.43
N GLU A 30 0.67 -6.54 5.92
CA GLU A 30 0.68 -7.87 6.53
C GLU A 30 0.05 -7.88 7.93
N ALA A 31 0.31 -6.85 8.73
CA ALA A 31 -0.18 -6.76 10.12
C ALA A 31 -1.62 -6.23 10.26
N ILE A 32 -2.14 -5.52 9.26
CA ILE A 32 -3.46 -4.86 9.35
C ILE A 32 -4.62 -5.88 9.34
N ASN A 33 -5.62 -5.64 10.19
CA ASN A 33 -6.82 -6.48 10.25
C ASN A 33 -7.69 -6.31 8.99
N LYS A 34 -7.61 -7.27 8.07
CA LYS A 34 -8.33 -7.27 6.77
C LYS A 34 -9.84 -7.51 6.91
N GLU A 35 -10.32 -7.93 8.07
CA GLU A 35 -11.77 -8.03 8.35
C GLU A 35 -12.35 -6.66 8.68
N LYS A 36 -11.59 -5.80 9.36
CA LYS A 36 -12.00 -4.43 9.73
C LYS A 36 -11.70 -3.41 8.64
N TYR A 37 -10.62 -3.61 7.88
CA TYR A 37 -10.10 -2.61 6.97
C TYR A 37 -10.09 -3.08 5.51
N GLU A 38 -10.40 -2.15 4.61
CA GLU A 38 -10.17 -2.28 3.16
C GLU A 38 -8.96 -1.41 2.79
N VAL A 39 -7.88 -2.01 2.31
CA VAL A 39 -6.63 -1.29 2.07
C VAL A 39 -6.49 -0.88 0.61
N VAL A 40 -6.01 0.35 0.39
CA VAL A 40 -5.63 0.89 -0.91
C VAL A 40 -4.16 1.28 -0.84
N LEU A 41 -3.36 0.75 -1.75
CA LEU A 41 -1.94 1.03 -1.84
C LEU A 41 -1.71 2.16 -2.84
N ILE A 42 -0.98 3.19 -2.42
CA ILE A 42 -0.61 4.34 -3.23
C ILE A 42 0.92 4.40 -3.24
N GLY A 43 1.54 3.94 -4.33
CA GLY A 43 2.98 3.94 -4.48
C GLY A 43 3.46 5.13 -5.32
N ILE A 44 4.52 5.79 -4.89
CA ILE A 44 5.27 6.75 -5.71
C ILE A 44 6.59 6.10 -6.09
N ASN A 45 6.90 5.99 -7.38
CA ASN A 45 8.17 5.40 -7.81
C ASN A 45 9.35 6.39 -7.69
N LYS A 46 10.59 5.93 -7.97
CA LYS A 46 11.81 6.76 -7.88
C LYS A 46 11.86 7.91 -8.91
N GLU A 47 10.99 7.86 -9.91
CA GLU A 47 10.79 8.94 -10.89
C GLU A 47 9.66 9.91 -10.49
N GLY A 48 8.98 9.67 -9.37
CA GLY A 48 7.88 10.50 -8.87
C GLY A 48 6.53 10.21 -9.50
N ARG A 49 6.40 9.12 -10.26
CA ARG A 49 5.13 8.69 -10.85
C ARG A 49 4.30 7.95 -9.81
N TRP A 50 3.03 8.31 -9.74
CA TRP A 50 2.07 7.75 -8.81
C TRP A 50 1.41 6.51 -9.42
N ARG A 51 1.22 5.47 -8.60
CA ARG A 51 0.58 4.20 -8.95
C ARG A 51 -0.42 3.83 -7.86
N LEU A 52 -1.67 3.61 -8.26
CA LEU A 52 -2.71 3.09 -7.39
C LEU A 52 -2.79 1.57 -7.56
N LYS A 53 -2.81 0.83 -6.47
CA LYS A 53 -3.13 -0.61 -6.47
C LYS A 53 -4.21 -0.88 -5.43
N LYS A 54 -5.28 -1.57 -5.81
CA LYS A 54 -6.26 -2.07 -4.84
C LYS A 54 -5.75 -3.37 -4.22
N THR A 55 -6.15 -3.66 -2.97
CA THR A 55 -5.86 -4.97 -2.34
C THR A 55 -6.32 -6.16 -3.20
N SER A 56 -7.37 -6.02 -4.00
CA SER A 56 -7.84 -7.07 -4.92
C SER A 56 -6.92 -7.34 -6.11
N GLU A 57 -5.92 -6.49 -6.39
CA GLU A 57 -4.97 -6.64 -7.50
C GLU A 57 -3.62 -7.22 -7.05
N LEU A 58 -3.51 -7.65 -5.78
CA LEU A 58 -2.31 -8.27 -5.21
C LEU A 58 -1.95 -9.62 -5.87
N SER A 59 -2.87 -10.28 -6.56
CA SER A 59 -2.61 -11.52 -7.31
C SER A 59 -1.71 -11.33 -8.54
N LEU A 60 -1.40 -10.10 -8.93
CA LEU A 60 -0.55 -9.76 -10.08
C LEU A 60 0.88 -9.37 -9.67
N LEU A 61 1.29 -9.69 -8.45
CA LEU A 61 2.66 -9.49 -7.95
C LEU A 61 3.52 -10.76 -7.96
N SER A 62 3.03 -11.85 -8.57
CA SER A 62 3.81 -13.05 -8.92
C SER A 62 4.38 -12.96 -10.33
#